data_AF-A0A086LQ91-F1
#
_entry.id   AF-A0A086LQ91-F1
#
_cell.length_a   1.000
_cell.length_b   1.000
_cell.length_c   1.000
_cell.angle_alpha   90.00
_cell.angle_beta   90.00
_cell.angle_gamma   90.00
#
_symmetry.space_group_name_H-M   'P 1'
#
loop_
_entity.id
_entity.type
_entity.pdbx_description
1 polymer ?
#
loop_
_entity_poly.entity_id
_entity_poly.type
_entity_poly.pdbx_seq_one_letter_code
_entity_poly.pdbx_strand_id
1 'polypeptide(L)'
;HTLFLGGPKNEWLPFQYGTTRGGSVLLLVAEVDGLRIVTNSKTEFLHRVAASTDAVFSVGSCEPPAMLCYAVERYRAHDAAADESLRSIKQDLAEAAEACIDAATYEWQFEQAAALLQAAVFGRQFLDGGARQSCRSFVRACRDL
;
A
#
# COMPACT_ATOMS: atom_id res chain seq x y z
N HIS A 1 -15.75 25.05 8.23
CA HIS A 1 -16.57 23.82 8.31
C HIS A 1 -15.69 22.64 8.65
N THR A 2 -16.19 21.68 9.42
CA THR A 2 -15.46 20.45 9.79
C THR A 2 -16.19 19.24 9.22
N LEU A 3 -15.47 18.39 8.49
CA LEU A 3 -15.94 17.10 8.01
C LEU A 3 -15.42 16.01 8.94
N PHE A 4 -16.28 15.10 9.38
CA PHE A 4 -15.89 13.93 10.17
C PHE A 4 -16.04 12.68 9.30
N LEU A 5 -14.96 11.93 9.14
CA LEU A 5 -14.97 10.63 8.45
C LEU A 5 -15.02 9.50 9.49
N GLY A 6 -16.03 8.65 9.42
CA GLY A 6 -16.19 7.50 10.31
C GLY A 6 -15.50 6.25 9.76
N GLY A 7 -14.62 5.65 10.57
CA GLY A 7 -13.90 4.41 10.26
C GLY A 7 -14.56 3.15 10.85
N PRO A 8 -14.14 1.96 10.40
CA PRO A 8 -14.73 0.67 10.78
C PRO A 8 -14.62 0.29 12.28
N LYS A 9 -13.81 1.02 13.06
CA LYS A 9 -13.64 0.84 14.52
C LYS A 9 -14.27 1.95 15.35
N ASN A 10 -15.24 2.68 14.78
CA ASN A 10 -15.83 3.87 15.40
C ASN A 10 -14.80 4.99 15.68
N GLU A 11 -13.71 4.98 14.90
CA GLU A 11 -12.71 6.04 14.86
C GLU A 11 -13.20 7.17 13.97
N TRP A 12 -12.94 8.41 14.36
CA TRP A 12 -13.39 9.59 13.62
C TRP A 12 -12.18 10.44 13.23
N LEU A 13 -12.03 10.72 11.95
CA LEU A 13 -10.98 11.60 11.43
C LEU A 13 -11.59 12.97 11.09
N PRO A 14 -11.19 14.05 11.80
CA PRO A 14 -11.66 15.39 11.52
C PRO A 14 -10.83 16.05 10.41
N PHE A 15 -11.51 16.55 9.37
CA PHE A 15 -10.93 17.37 8.31
C PHE A 15 -11.45 18.80 8.42
N GLN A 16 -10.53 19.76 8.50
CA GLN A 16 -10.87 21.17 8.66
C GLN A 16 -10.84 21.90 7.32
N TYR A 17 -11.96 22.52 6.97
CA TYR A 17 -12.12 23.26 5.72
C TYR A 17 -12.55 24.72 5.98
N GLY A 18 -11.61 25.63 5.74
CA GLY A 18 -11.80 27.09 5.75
C GLY A 18 -11.37 27.77 7.06
N THR A 19 -10.52 28.79 6.93
CA THR A 19 -10.07 29.66 8.04
C THR A 19 -10.07 31.16 7.71
N THR A 20 -10.45 31.59 6.50
CA THR A 20 -10.24 33.00 6.09
C THR A 20 -11.50 33.65 5.50
N ARG A 21 -12.28 34.29 6.40
CA ARG A 21 -13.22 35.44 6.17
C ARG A 21 -14.25 35.41 5.03
N GLY A 22 -14.32 34.37 4.21
CA GLY A 22 -15.39 34.10 3.23
C GLY A 22 -15.85 32.66 3.40
N GLY A 23 -17.16 32.43 3.46
CA GLY A 23 -17.73 31.11 3.71
C GLY A 23 -17.15 30.04 2.78
N SER A 24 -16.70 28.92 3.35
CA SER A 24 -16.27 27.77 2.56
C SER A 24 -17.50 26.95 2.18
N VAL A 25 -17.84 26.94 0.89
CA VAL A 25 -18.79 25.96 0.35
C VAL A 25 -18.09 24.61 0.35
N LEU A 26 -18.75 23.60 0.94
CA LEU A 26 -18.33 22.21 0.90
C LEU A 26 -19.36 21.41 0.11
N LEU A 27 -18.94 20.88 -1.02
CA LEU A 27 -19.71 19.92 -1.79
C LEU A 27 -19.06 18.55 -1.65
N LEU A 28 -19.86 17.58 -1.23
CA LEU A 28 -19.46 16.19 -1.09
C LEU A 28 -20.08 15.40 -2.24
N VAL A 29 -19.23 14.73 -3.02
CA VAL A 29 -19.65 13.89 -4.15
C VAL A 29 -19.17 12.48 -3.87
N ALA A 30 -20.11 11.55 -3.71
CA ALA A 30 -19.81 10.14 -3.58
C ALA A 30 -19.39 9.58 -4.93
N GLU A 31 -18.28 8.83 -4.96
CA GLU A 31 -17.78 8.10 -6.12
C GLU A 31 -17.75 6.60 -5.80
N VAL A 32 -17.48 5.78 -6.82
CA VAL A 32 -17.49 4.32 -6.67
C VAL A 32 -16.43 3.81 -5.69
N ASP A 33 -15.33 4.54 -5.58
CA ASP A 33 -14.09 4.19 -4.88
C ASP A 33 -13.76 5.16 -3.73
N GLY A 34 -14.58 6.20 -3.52
CA GLY A 34 -14.29 7.17 -2.47
C GLY A 34 -15.24 8.36 -2.40
N LEU A 35 -14.75 9.43 -1.79
CA LEU A 35 -15.45 10.69 -1.57
C LEU A 35 -14.63 11.83 -2.17
N ARG A 36 -15.20 12.50 -3.17
CA ARG A 36 -14.63 13.75 -3.69
C ARG A 36 -15.19 14.94 -2.89
N ILE A 37 -14.27 15.75 -2.37
CA ILE A 37 -14.57 16.95 -1.60
C ILE A 37 -14.20 18.16 -2.46
N VAL A 38 -15.20 18.94 -2.84
CA VAL A 38 -15.01 20.15 -3.64
C VAL A 38 -15.22 21.36 -2.75
N THR A 39 -14.21 22.22 -2.69
CA THR A 39 -14.29 23.53 -2.05
C THR A 39 -14.23 24.63 -3.11
N ASN A 40 -14.30 25.89 -2.68
CA ASN A 40 -14.11 27.03 -3.57
C ASN A 40 -12.67 27.18 -4.11
N SER A 41 -11.69 26.51 -3.52
CA SER A 41 -10.27 26.69 -3.84
C SER A 41 -9.54 25.41 -4.23
N LYS A 42 -10.08 24.23 -3.87
CA LYS A 42 -9.45 22.94 -4.16
C LYS A 42 -10.47 21.82 -4.30
N THR A 43 -10.05 20.77 -4.98
CA THR A 43 -10.75 19.48 -5.05
C THR A 43 -9.83 18.43 -4.43
N GLU A 44 -10.35 17.66 -3.50
CA GLU A 44 -9.64 16.57 -2.83
C GLU A 44 -10.42 15.27 -3.02
N PHE A 45 -9.69 14.15 -3.04
CA PHE A 45 -10.30 12.82 -3.11
C PHE A 45 -9.86 12.00 -1.90
N LEU A 46 -10.83 11.49 -1.15
CA LEU A 46 -10.61 10.58 -0.04
C LEU A 46 -11.02 9.19 -0.47
N HIS A 47 -10.07 8.26 -0.42
CA HIS A 47 -10.35 6.84 -0.59
C HIS A 47 -9.75 6.07 0.58
N ARG A 48 -10.27 4.86 0.78
CA ARG A 48 -9.68 3.94 1.75
C ARG A 48 -8.41 3.34 1.15
N VAL A 49 -7.34 3.30 1.94
CA VAL A 49 -6.10 2.62 1.58
C VAL A 49 -6.34 1.12 1.52
N ALA A 50 -5.80 0.46 0.49
CA ALA A 50 -5.87 -0.99 0.34
C ALA A 50 -5.12 -1.69 1.48
N ALA A 51 -5.60 -2.84 1.93
CA ALA A 51 -4.99 -3.56 3.05
C ALA A 51 -3.55 -4.03 2.76
N SER A 52 -3.24 -4.34 1.51
CA SER A 52 -1.90 -4.70 1.04
C SER A 52 -0.92 -3.52 1.10
N THR A 53 -1.31 -2.36 0.59
CA THR A 53 -0.56 -1.10 0.74
C THR A 53 -0.35 -0.76 2.21
N ASP A 54 -1.40 -0.86 3.04
CA ASP A 54 -1.29 -0.60 4.48
C ASP A 54 -0.31 -1.57 5.16
N ALA A 55 -0.40 -2.87 4.85
CA ALA A 55 0.50 -3.88 5.40
C ALA A 55 1.99 -3.62 5.06
N VAL A 56 2.28 -3.04 3.89
CA VAL A 56 3.65 -2.70 3.48
C VAL A 56 4.12 -1.39 4.11
N PHE A 57 3.34 -0.32 4.00
CA PHE A 57 3.81 1.05 4.25
C PHE A 57 3.37 1.64 5.59
N SER A 58 2.58 0.92 6.38
CA SER A 58 2.28 1.33 7.75
C SER A 58 3.57 1.54 8.55
N VAL A 59 3.62 2.64 9.31
CA VAL A 59 4.80 3.01 10.08
C VAL A 59 5.10 1.94 11.12
N GLY A 60 6.29 1.34 11.04
CA GLY A 60 6.69 0.25 11.93
C GLY A 60 5.94 -1.06 11.66
N SER A 61 5.41 -1.25 10.46
CA SER A 61 4.82 -2.53 10.06
C SER A 61 5.87 -3.65 10.14
N CYS A 62 5.52 -4.71 10.88
CA CYS A 62 6.26 -5.96 10.93
C CYS A 62 5.51 -7.08 10.18
N GLU A 63 4.52 -6.73 9.36
CA GLU A 63 3.78 -7.67 8.53
C GLU A 63 4.71 -8.31 7.49
N PRO A 64 4.46 -9.57 7.06
CA PRO A 64 5.30 -10.27 6.09
C PRO A 64 5.68 -9.48 4.82
N PRO A 65 4.76 -8.76 4.13
CA PRO A 65 5.14 -7.98 2.94
C PRO A 65 6.04 -6.77 3.25
N ALA A 66 5.86 -6.10 4.39
CA ALA A 66 6.79 -5.04 4.83
C ALA A 66 8.19 -5.61 5.11
N MET A 67 8.25 -6.73 5.81
CA MET A 67 9.51 -7.42 6.11
C MET A 67 10.21 -7.95 4.85
N LEU A 68 9.46 -8.35 3.82
CA LEU A 68 10.02 -8.71 2.51
C LEU A 68 10.66 -7.50 1.82
N CYS A 69 9.96 -6.36 1.78
CA CYS A 69 10.53 -5.11 1.26
C CYS A 69 11.80 -4.70 2.03
N TYR A 70 11.77 -4.78 3.36
CA TYR A 70 12.94 -4.52 4.20
C TYR A 70 14.11 -5.47 3.87
N ALA A 71 13.85 -6.76 3.70
CA ALA A 71 14.86 -7.74 3.33
C ALA A 71 15.51 -7.41 1.97
N VAL A 72 14.73 -6.92 0.99
CA VAL A 72 15.24 -6.48 -0.32
C VAL A 72 16.15 -5.27 -0.18
N GLU A 73 15.78 -4.29 0.64
CA GLU A 73 16.62 -3.11 0.91
C GLU A 73 17.96 -3.51 1.55
N ARG A 74 17.91 -4.37 2.57
CA ARG A 74 19.11 -4.91 3.24
C ARG A 74 19.98 -5.71 2.28
N TYR A 75 19.35 -6.52 1.42
CA TYR A 75 20.06 -7.29 0.41
C TYR A 75 20.80 -6.37 -0.58
N ARG A 76 20.15 -5.31 -1.05
CA ARG A 76 20.78 -4.29 -1.92
C ARG A 76 21.92 -3.53 -1.24
N ALA A 77 21.83 -3.36 0.08
CA ALA A 77 22.89 -2.77 0.88
C ALA A 77 24.06 -3.75 1.20
N HIS A 78 24.02 -4.98 0.66
CA HIS A 78 24.98 -6.05 0.98
C HIS A 78 25.04 -6.39 2.47
N ASP A 79 23.92 -6.23 3.16
CA ASP A 79 23.80 -6.47 4.60
C ASP A 79 23.39 -7.93 4.86
N ALA A 80 24.17 -8.63 5.69
CA ALA A 80 23.93 -10.03 6.04
C ALA A 80 22.59 -10.24 6.78
N ALA A 81 22.03 -9.21 7.41
CA ALA A 81 20.74 -9.30 8.10
C ALA A 81 19.54 -9.47 7.15
N ALA A 82 19.73 -9.34 5.83
CA ALA A 82 18.71 -9.68 4.84
C ALA A 82 18.25 -11.14 4.96
N ASP A 83 19.19 -12.07 5.23
CA ASP A 83 18.88 -13.49 5.39
C ASP A 83 18.06 -13.77 6.66
N GLU A 84 18.34 -13.05 7.75
CA GLU A 84 17.54 -13.13 8.98
C GLU A 84 16.10 -12.65 8.74
N SER A 85 15.94 -11.55 8.00
CA SER A 85 14.63 -10.98 7.65
C SER A 85 13.82 -11.91 6.75
N LEU A 86 14.46 -12.58 5.78
CA LEU A 86 13.78 -13.59 4.95
C LEU A 86 13.40 -14.83 5.75
N ARG A 87 14.27 -15.27 6.66
CA ARG A 87 14.03 -16.47 7.47
C ARG A 87 12.86 -16.28 8.43
N SER A 88 12.68 -15.08 8.98
CA SER A 88 11.57 -14.79 9.90
C SER A 88 10.20 -14.90 9.24
N ILE A 89 10.11 -14.59 7.94
CA ILE A 89 8.85 -14.65 7.16
C ILE A 89 8.74 -15.87 6.25
N LYS A 90 9.60 -16.89 6.41
CA LYS A 90 9.71 -18.00 5.44
C LYS A 90 8.38 -18.73 5.19
N GLN A 91 7.55 -18.90 6.22
CA GLN A 91 6.25 -19.58 6.11
C GLN A 91 5.24 -18.74 5.32
N ASP A 92 5.30 -17.42 5.46
CA ASP A 92 4.34 -16.48 4.87
C ASP A 92 4.88 -15.81 3.60
N LEU A 93 6.08 -16.21 3.14
CA LEU A 93 6.80 -15.53 2.05
C LEU A 93 6.02 -15.52 0.73
N ALA A 94 5.25 -16.57 0.48
CA ALA A 94 4.38 -16.67 -0.69
C ALA A 94 3.25 -15.63 -0.61
N GLU A 95 2.61 -15.50 0.55
CA GLU A 95 1.55 -14.52 0.78
C GLU A 95 2.09 -13.09 0.78
N ALA A 96 3.27 -12.88 1.35
CA ALA A 96 4.00 -11.62 1.31
C ALA A 96 4.28 -11.16 -0.13
N ALA A 97 4.74 -12.08 -1.01
CA ALA A 97 5.00 -11.76 -2.41
C ALA A 97 3.72 -11.36 -3.16
N GLU A 98 2.61 -12.07 -2.96
CA GLU A 98 1.31 -11.69 -3.55
C GLU A 98 0.79 -10.37 -3.00
N ALA A 99 0.96 -10.10 -1.70
CA ALA A 99 0.60 -8.83 -1.10
C ALA A 99 1.41 -7.66 -1.67
N CYS A 100 2.71 -7.85 -1.97
CA CYS A 100 3.50 -6.85 -2.71
C CYS A 100 2.98 -6.65 -4.15
N ILE A 101 2.58 -7.72 -4.85
CA ILE A 101 1.98 -7.60 -6.19
C ILE A 101 0.66 -6.83 -6.14
N ASP A 102 -0.20 -7.15 -5.18
CA ASP A 102 -1.49 -6.47 -4.99
C ASP A 102 -1.28 -5.00 -4.61
N ALA A 103 -0.41 -4.70 -3.64
CA ALA A 103 -0.05 -3.34 -3.23
C ALA A 103 0.43 -2.50 -4.42
N ALA A 104 1.25 -3.08 -5.31
CA ALA A 104 1.76 -2.37 -6.48
C ALA A 104 0.65 -1.84 -7.38
N THR A 105 -0.52 -2.49 -7.43
CA THR A 105 -1.66 -2.05 -8.26
C THR A 105 -2.39 -0.82 -7.70
N TYR A 106 -2.17 -0.47 -6.43
CA TYR A 106 -2.75 0.71 -5.79
C TYR A 106 -1.76 1.87 -5.69
N GLU A 107 -0.49 1.67 -6.06
CA GLU A 107 0.53 2.71 -5.96
C GLU A 107 0.52 3.65 -7.16
N TRP A 108 0.36 4.94 -6.87
CA TRP A 108 0.37 6.01 -7.87
C TRP A 108 1.77 6.32 -8.40
N GLN A 109 2.81 6.04 -7.62
CA GLN A 109 4.20 6.30 -7.98
C GLN A 109 4.82 5.06 -8.60
N PHE A 110 5.20 5.16 -9.88
CA PHE A 110 5.78 4.06 -10.64
C PHE A 110 7.01 3.44 -9.93
N GLU A 111 7.86 4.26 -9.31
CA GLU A 111 9.04 3.76 -8.59
C GLU A 111 8.66 2.86 -7.40
N GLN A 112 7.60 3.20 -6.66
CA GLN A 112 7.10 2.40 -5.55
C GLN A 112 6.46 1.09 -6.05
N ALA A 113 5.60 1.18 -7.08
CA ALA A 113 5.02 0.00 -7.71
C ALA A 113 6.09 -0.95 -8.25
N ALA A 114 7.12 -0.43 -8.92
CA ALA A 114 8.24 -1.20 -9.43
C ALA A 114 9.05 -1.85 -8.29
N ALA A 115 9.29 -1.14 -7.19
CA ALA A 115 9.98 -1.67 -6.03
C ALA A 115 9.21 -2.85 -5.38
N LEU A 116 7.89 -2.74 -5.29
CA LEU A 116 7.02 -3.81 -4.79
C LEU A 116 7.04 -5.05 -5.68
N LEU A 117 6.94 -4.86 -7.01
CA LEU A 117 7.05 -5.95 -7.97
C LEU A 117 8.43 -6.62 -7.93
N GLN A 118 9.49 -5.84 -7.76
CA GLN A 118 10.85 -6.36 -7.57
C GLN A 118 10.97 -7.17 -6.28
N ALA A 119 10.34 -6.71 -5.19
CA ALA A 119 10.30 -7.44 -3.92
C ALA A 119 9.58 -8.78 -4.05
N ALA A 120 8.44 -8.82 -4.76
CA ALA A 120 7.72 -10.06 -5.05
C ALA A 120 8.57 -11.04 -5.87
N VAL A 121 9.25 -10.56 -6.92
CA VAL A 121 10.16 -11.39 -7.73
C VAL A 121 11.33 -11.91 -6.91
N PHE A 122 11.89 -11.09 -6.02
CA PHE A 122 12.96 -11.47 -5.10
C PHE A 122 12.50 -12.57 -4.14
N GLY A 123 11.38 -12.38 -3.42
CA GLY A 123 10.86 -13.36 -2.47
C GLY A 123 10.57 -14.72 -3.12
N ARG A 124 10.06 -14.72 -4.35
CA ARG A 124 9.80 -15.93 -5.12
C ARG A 124 11.04 -16.82 -5.34
N GLN A 125 12.25 -16.26 -5.34
CA GLN A 125 13.49 -17.03 -5.51
C GLN A 125 13.75 -17.98 -4.34
N PHE A 126 13.21 -17.66 -3.15
CA PHE A 126 13.40 -18.41 -1.91
C PHE A 126 12.22 -19.36 -1.58
N LEU A 127 11.21 -19.43 -2.45
CA LEU A 127 10.11 -20.38 -2.33
C LEU A 127 10.52 -21.77 -2.83
N ASP A 128 10.16 -22.79 -2.06
CA ASP A 128 10.32 -24.19 -2.44
C ASP A 128 9.45 -24.51 -3.68
N GLY A 129 9.84 -25.54 -4.44
CA GLY A 129 9.23 -25.86 -5.74
C GLY A 129 7.72 -26.05 -5.74
N GLY A 130 7.13 -26.52 -4.63
CA GLY A 130 5.68 -26.69 -4.47
C GLY A 130 4.93 -25.42 -4.09
N ALA A 131 5.63 -24.39 -3.57
CA ALA A 131 5.05 -23.12 -3.13
C ALA A 131 5.19 -21.99 -4.16
N ARG A 132 5.86 -22.24 -5.29
CA ARG A 132 6.00 -21.25 -6.36
C ARG A 132 4.65 -20.94 -6.99
N GLN A 133 4.17 -19.73 -6.75
CA GLN A 133 2.91 -19.22 -7.29
C GLN A 133 2.98 -18.97 -8.80
N SER A 134 1.79 -18.92 -9.41
CA SER A 134 1.62 -18.59 -10.82
C SER A 134 1.98 -17.13 -11.08
N CYS A 135 2.65 -16.83 -12.20
CA CYS A 135 2.96 -15.43 -12.57
C CYS A 135 1.72 -14.61 -13.02
N ARG A 136 0.51 -15.15 -12.92
CA ARG A 136 -0.70 -14.50 -13.48
C ARG A 136 -1.02 -13.18 -12.78
N SER A 137 -0.95 -13.14 -11.45
CA SER A 137 -1.14 -11.92 -10.66
C SER A 137 -0.11 -10.87 -11.05
N PHE A 138 1.17 -11.25 -11.11
CA PHE A 138 2.25 -10.39 -11.55
C PHE A 138 2.04 -9.81 -12.96
N VAL A 139 1.74 -10.65 -13.94
CA VAL A 139 1.51 -10.20 -15.34
C VAL A 139 0.30 -9.28 -15.44
N ARG A 140 -0.74 -9.53 -14.64
CA ARG A 140 -1.91 -8.66 -14.57
C ARG A 140 -1.54 -7.30 -13.94
N ALA A 141 -0.83 -7.30 -12.82
CA ALA A 141 -0.37 -6.07 -12.18
C ALA A 141 0.46 -5.22 -13.15
N CYS A 142 1.41 -5.81 -13.87
CA CYS A 142 2.20 -5.08 -14.87
C CYS A 142 1.39 -4.55 -16.07
N ARG A 143 0.21 -5.11 -16.36
CA ARG A 143 -0.65 -4.61 -17.43
C ARG A 143 -1.47 -3.40 -16.98
N ASP A 144 -1.81 -3.37 -15.69
CA ASP A 144 -2.70 -2.38 -15.10
C ASP A 144 -1.90 -1.16 -14.57
N LEU A 145 -0.56 -1.22 -14.58
CA LEU A 145 0.41 -0.13 -14.32
C LEU A 145 0.71 0.70 -15.57
#